data_AF-A0A0K0DVP3-F1
#
_entry.id   AF-A0A0K0DVP3-F1
#
_cell.length_a   1.000
_cell.length_b   1.000
_cell.length_c   1.000
_cell.angle_alpha   90.00
_cell.angle_beta   90.00
_cell.angle_gamma   90.00
#
_symmetry.space_group_name_H-M   'P 1'
#
loop_
_entity.id
_entity.type
_entity.pdbx_description
1 polymer ?
#
loop_
_entity_poly.entity_id
_entity_poly.type
_entity_poly.pdbx_seq_one_letter_code
_entity_poly.pdbx_strand_id
1 'polypeptide(L)'
;MILQLFSILIYIFTLFQILNGSGSSVPVWSFAENNIECIKLRASATITLAYFQEGNAKKHYASIPLLPKSAVNENNSSCQILRKVDSFNIISQVLSLNFPSIYPGWGITFYFTNDSTLFNISENNFGLYQIQINANFSSMPKVFNNSVLKTHVYMSHLKFDDNNDLINSIYAQTDHSYFCPSSQIYKLIGSQEDILEASITLKNFRVQAFTNISIINNDGHLKISNNYEIKNILSSSVSKFLTRETCPSDQTEADLVPVIAGSILVGLILINLIFYLVYRCRLTNEVLMIVNSNSHFTDKVYDKKMSDFNSFDHASTSNLD
;
A
#
# COMPACT_ATOMS: atom_id res chain seq x y z
N MET A 1 -29.26 26.43 4.92
CA MET A 1 -28.57 25.67 5.99
C MET A 1 -27.97 24.36 5.48
N ILE A 2 -28.74 23.46 4.84
CA ILE A 2 -28.21 22.16 4.33
C ILE A 2 -27.08 22.34 3.29
N LEU A 3 -27.22 23.31 2.37
CA LEU A 3 -26.19 23.59 1.35
C LEU A 3 -24.86 24.06 1.97
N GLN A 4 -24.90 24.84 3.05
CA GLN A 4 -23.70 25.30 3.75
C GLN A 4 -22.98 24.16 4.47
N LEU A 5 -23.72 23.18 4.99
CA LEU A 5 -23.16 22.04 5.70
C LEU A 5 -22.39 21.11 4.74
N PHE A 6 -22.90 20.93 3.52
CA PHE A 6 -22.20 20.21 2.44
C PHE A 6 -20.92 20.92 2.01
N SER A 7 -20.95 22.24 1.82
CA SER A 7 -19.76 23.01 1.44
C SER A 7 -18.66 22.94 2.50
N ILE A 8 -19.02 22.96 3.79
CA ILE A 8 -18.06 22.83 4.90
C ILE A 8 -17.43 21.43 4.90
N LEU A 9 -18.20 20.38 4.65
CA LEU A 9 -17.70 19.00 4.64
C LEU A 9 -16.72 18.75 3.48
N ILE A 10 -17.03 19.29 2.29
CA ILE A 10 -16.12 19.27 1.14
C ILE A 10 -14.84 20.04 1.45
N TYR A 11 -14.95 21.21 2.08
CA TYR A 11 -13.79 22.04 2.42
C TYR A 11 -12.88 21.38 3.48
N ILE A 12 -13.45 20.69 4.48
CA ILE A 12 -12.68 19.93 5.46
C ILE A 12 -11.96 18.76 4.79
N PHE A 13 -12.62 18.07 3.85
CA PHE A 13 -12.03 16.94 3.13
C PHE A 13 -10.87 17.40 2.22
N THR A 14 -11.01 18.52 1.52
CA THR A 14 -9.90 19.08 0.71
C THR A 14 -8.76 19.58 1.60
N LEU A 15 -9.05 20.20 2.75
CA LEU A 15 -8.02 20.63 3.70
C LEU A 15 -7.24 19.44 4.27
N PHE A 16 -7.91 18.32 4.57
CA PHE A 16 -7.29 17.10 5.10
C PHE A 16 -6.33 16.46 4.08
N GLN A 17 -6.67 16.49 2.79
CA GLN A 17 -5.78 16.02 1.73
C GLN A 17 -4.54 16.91 1.57
N ILE A 18 -4.68 18.22 1.76
CA ILE A 18 -3.57 19.18 1.67
C ILE A 18 -2.62 19.07 2.88
N LEU A 19 -3.15 18.81 4.09
CA LEU A 19 -2.35 18.74 5.32
C LEU A 19 -1.46 17.50 5.42
N ASN A 20 -1.77 16.41 4.71
CA ASN A 20 -0.93 15.21 4.67
C ASN A 20 0.27 15.30 3.70
N GLY A 21 0.43 16.44 3.01
CA GLY A 21 1.49 16.69 2.04
C GLY A 21 2.77 17.31 2.60
N SER A 22 3.27 16.90 3.77
CA SER A 22 4.59 17.35 4.26
C SER A 22 5.70 16.50 3.64
N GLY A 23 6.15 16.90 2.45
CA GLY A 23 7.09 16.15 1.61
C GLY A 23 8.54 16.25 2.08
N SER A 24 8.97 15.29 2.91
CA SER A 24 10.38 14.88 2.86
C SER A 24 10.66 14.34 1.45
N SER A 25 11.68 14.87 0.78
CA SER A 25 12.04 14.44 -0.57
C SER A 25 12.50 12.98 -0.54
N VAL A 26 11.62 12.08 -0.98
CA VAL A 26 11.95 10.64 -1.08
C VAL A 26 13.13 10.46 -2.05
N PRO A 27 14.22 9.81 -1.62
CA PRO A 27 15.43 9.67 -2.43
C PRO A 27 15.20 8.84 -3.69
N VAL A 28 16.02 9.11 -4.71
CA VAL A 28 15.99 8.46 -6.02
C VAL A 28 17.38 7.94 -6.35
N TRP A 29 17.45 6.70 -6.79
CA TRP A 29 18.66 6.03 -7.24
C TRP A 29 18.44 5.46 -8.64
N SER A 30 19.45 5.54 -9.49
CA SER A 30 19.41 5.03 -10.86
C SER A 30 20.74 4.40 -11.22
N PHE A 31 20.70 3.34 -11.99
CA PHE A 31 21.89 2.72 -12.57
C PHE A 31 21.77 2.67 -14.09
N ALA A 32 22.89 2.96 -14.74
CA ALA A 32 23.00 3.01 -16.19
C ALA A 32 24.27 2.29 -16.62
N GLU A 33 24.17 1.52 -17.70
CA GLU A 33 25.29 0.83 -18.33
C GLU A 33 25.40 1.35 -19.77
N ASN A 34 26.60 1.73 -20.21
CA ASN A 34 26.83 2.34 -21.52
C ASN A 34 25.92 3.56 -21.81
N ASN A 35 25.68 4.41 -20.80
CA ASN A 35 24.77 5.58 -20.86
C ASN A 35 23.29 5.25 -21.12
N ILE A 36 22.88 4.00 -20.93
CA ILE A 36 21.49 3.57 -21.01
C ILE A 36 21.01 3.29 -19.59
N GLU A 37 20.08 4.10 -19.09
CA GLU A 37 19.46 3.86 -17.78
C GLU A 37 18.55 2.65 -17.89
N CYS A 38 18.84 1.61 -17.12
CA CYS A 38 18.10 0.36 -17.16
C CYS A 38 17.22 0.14 -15.94
N ILE A 39 17.61 0.71 -14.80
CA ILE A 39 16.91 0.57 -13.53
C ILE A 39 16.92 1.89 -12.75
N LYS A 40 15.76 2.22 -12.20
CA LYS A 40 15.58 3.42 -11.37
C LYS A 40 14.59 3.15 -10.26
N LEU A 41 14.97 3.55 -9.05
CA LEU A 41 14.27 3.28 -7.81
C LEU A 41 14.09 4.58 -7.02
N ARG A 42 12.89 4.78 -6.48
CA ARG A 42 12.58 5.84 -5.51
C ARG A 42 11.86 5.20 -4.34
N ALA A 43 12.39 5.30 -3.13
CA ALA A 43 11.74 4.71 -1.97
C ALA A 43 12.23 5.34 -0.66
N SER A 44 11.35 5.38 0.34
CA SER A 44 11.75 5.48 1.74
C SER A 44 11.78 4.07 2.31
N ALA A 45 12.94 3.62 2.79
CA ALA A 45 13.09 2.27 3.33
C ALA A 45 13.52 2.31 4.79
N THR A 46 12.97 1.41 5.60
CA THR A 46 13.42 1.15 6.97
C THR A 46 13.71 -0.34 7.09
N ILE A 47 14.92 -0.69 7.50
CA ILE A 47 15.33 -2.07 7.73
C ILE A 47 15.17 -2.35 9.21
N THR A 48 14.58 -3.48 9.58
CA THR A 48 14.53 -3.99 10.94
C THR A 48 15.21 -5.35 10.99
N LEU A 49 16.20 -5.51 11.87
CA LEU A 49 17.02 -6.72 11.96
C LEU A 49 16.99 -7.27 13.38
N ALA A 50 16.88 -8.59 13.48
CA ALA A 50 17.16 -9.31 14.71
C ALA A 50 18.67 -9.55 14.86
N TYR A 51 19.18 -9.45 16.09
CA TYR A 51 20.57 -9.78 16.43
C TYR A 51 20.65 -10.35 17.86
N PHE A 52 21.75 -11.05 18.16
CA PHE A 52 22.06 -11.53 19.50
C PHE A 52 23.17 -10.69 20.12
N GLN A 53 23.06 -10.42 21.42
CA GLN A 53 24.10 -9.74 22.19
C GLN A 53 24.99 -10.76 22.88
N GLU A 54 26.29 -10.48 22.99
CA GLU A 54 27.24 -11.35 23.67
C GLU A 54 26.82 -11.59 25.13
N GLY A 55 26.83 -12.86 25.55
CA GLY A 55 26.36 -13.26 26.88
C GLY A 55 24.83 -13.25 27.07
N ASN A 56 24.04 -12.98 26.02
CA ASN A 56 22.59 -12.95 26.09
C ASN A 56 21.94 -13.81 25.01
N ALA A 57 21.20 -14.83 25.43
CA ALA A 57 20.47 -15.72 24.52
C ALA A 57 19.18 -15.12 23.93
N LYS A 58 18.76 -13.92 24.37
CA LYS A 58 17.55 -13.26 23.85
C LYS A 58 17.83 -12.51 22.55
N LYS A 59 16.91 -12.62 21.59
CA LYS A 59 16.91 -11.81 20.37
C LYS A 59 16.64 -10.35 20.71
N HIS A 60 17.41 -9.45 20.12
CA HIS A 60 17.18 -8.01 20.12
C HIS A 60 16.84 -7.56 18.71
N TYR A 61 16.08 -6.47 18.60
CA TYR A 61 15.68 -5.90 17.32
C TYR A 61 16.15 -4.46 17.22
N ALA A 62 16.65 -4.09 16.05
CA ALA A 62 17.01 -2.71 15.76
C ALA A 62 16.52 -2.31 14.37
N SER A 63 16.05 -1.06 14.27
CA SER A 63 15.56 -0.48 13.02
C SER A 63 16.49 0.64 12.56
N ILE A 64 16.88 0.60 11.28
CA ILE A 64 17.74 1.59 10.64
C ILE A 64 17.07 2.11 9.35
N PRO A 65 17.00 3.43 9.15
CA PRO A 65 16.50 3.98 7.89
C PRO A 65 17.55 3.83 6.78
N LEU A 66 17.10 3.57 5.55
CA LEU A 66 17.92 3.75 4.37
C LEU A 66 18.15 5.24 4.16
N LEU A 67 19.40 5.65 4.23
CA LEU A 67 19.75 7.06 4.22
C LEU A 67 19.66 7.64 2.80
N PRO A 68 19.17 8.87 2.62
CA PRO A 68 19.16 9.53 1.31
C PRO A 68 20.55 9.68 0.66
N LYS A 69 21.61 9.67 1.48
CA LYS A 69 23.01 9.73 1.04
C LYS A 69 23.59 8.37 0.61
N SER A 70 22.79 7.31 0.63
CA SER A 70 23.22 6.00 0.12
C SER A 70 23.51 6.13 -1.37
N ALA A 71 24.59 5.51 -1.83
CA ALA A 71 25.05 5.62 -3.21
C ALA A 71 24.86 4.30 -3.95
N VAL A 72 24.63 4.38 -5.26
CA VAL A 72 24.59 3.19 -6.12
C VAL A 72 25.98 2.56 -6.13
N ASN A 73 26.03 1.25 -5.88
CA ASN A 73 27.23 0.46 -6.00
C ASN A 73 27.37 -0.01 -7.44
N GLU A 74 28.15 0.73 -8.23
CA GLU A 74 28.35 0.46 -9.66
C GLU A 74 28.97 -0.92 -9.92
N ASN A 75 29.79 -1.44 -9.01
CA ASN A 75 30.45 -2.75 -9.18
C ASN A 75 29.49 -3.93 -8.99
N ASN A 76 28.40 -3.73 -8.23
CA ASN A 76 27.43 -4.77 -7.89
C ASN A 76 26.07 -4.54 -8.54
N SER A 77 25.91 -3.47 -9.32
CA SER A 77 24.71 -3.19 -10.10
C SER A 77 24.94 -3.62 -11.55
N SER A 78 23.87 -4.01 -12.23
CA SER A 78 23.97 -4.51 -13.61
C SER A 78 22.64 -4.33 -14.35
N CYS A 79 22.70 -3.95 -15.63
CA CYS A 79 21.53 -3.88 -16.50
C CYS A 79 21.17 -5.23 -17.12
N GLN A 80 22.08 -6.19 -17.07
CA GLN A 80 21.82 -7.55 -17.52
C GLN A 80 22.88 -8.51 -16.97
N ILE A 81 22.45 -9.43 -16.11
CA ILE A 81 23.30 -10.52 -15.62
C ILE A 81 22.52 -11.82 -15.59
N LEU A 82 23.13 -12.89 -16.08
CA LEU A 82 22.56 -14.23 -15.95
C LEU A 82 22.79 -14.74 -14.52
N ARG A 83 21.71 -15.06 -13.81
CA ARG A 83 21.79 -15.63 -12.46
C ARG A 83 21.14 -16.99 -12.42
N LYS A 84 21.78 -17.91 -11.71
CA LYS A 84 21.17 -19.16 -11.32
C LYS A 84 20.35 -18.94 -10.05
N VAL A 85 19.04 -19.08 -10.16
CA VAL A 85 18.08 -19.05 -9.05
C VAL A 85 17.41 -20.42 -9.00
N ASP A 86 17.69 -21.17 -7.93
CA ASP A 86 17.41 -22.60 -7.81
C ASP A 86 17.93 -23.41 -9.02
N SER A 87 17.01 -23.93 -9.83
CA SER A 87 17.33 -24.74 -11.02
C SER A 87 17.24 -23.95 -12.33
N PHE A 88 16.90 -22.66 -12.27
CA PHE A 88 16.67 -21.81 -13.44
C PHE A 88 17.83 -20.83 -13.65
N ASN A 89 18.17 -20.59 -14.91
CA ASN A 89 19.07 -19.49 -15.28
C ASN A 89 18.20 -18.36 -15.82
N ILE A 90 18.17 -17.24 -15.10
CA ILE A 90 17.31 -16.11 -15.43
C ILE A 90 18.12 -14.86 -15.71
N ILE A 91 17.58 -14.01 -16.58
CA ILE A 91 18.14 -12.68 -16.81
C ILE A 91 17.70 -11.77 -15.67
N SER A 92 18.66 -11.13 -15.01
CA SER A 92 18.42 -10.22 -13.90
C SER A 92 18.91 -8.81 -14.18
N GLN A 93 18.17 -7.84 -13.67
CA GLN A 93 18.66 -6.49 -13.41
C GLN A 93 18.89 -6.31 -11.92
N VAL A 94 20.02 -5.68 -11.58
CA VAL A 94 20.48 -5.58 -10.21
C VAL A 94 20.74 -4.12 -9.89
N LEU A 95 20.11 -3.63 -8.84
CA LEU A 95 20.42 -2.33 -8.24
C LEU A 95 20.95 -2.56 -6.83
N SER A 96 22.24 -2.30 -6.64
CA SER A 96 22.89 -2.40 -5.35
C SER A 96 23.16 -0.99 -4.79
N LEU A 97 22.84 -0.78 -3.52
CA LEU A 97 23.01 0.48 -2.81
C LEU A 97 23.96 0.24 -1.63
N ASN A 98 25.00 1.06 -1.53
CA ASN A 98 25.87 1.12 -0.37
C ASN A 98 25.41 2.21 0.57
N PHE A 99 25.42 1.92 1.87
CA PHE A 99 25.24 2.95 2.88
C PHE A 99 26.41 3.95 2.86
N PRO A 100 26.25 5.15 3.43
CA PRO A 100 27.33 6.13 3.52
C PRO A 100 28.58 5.54 4.18
N SER A 101 29.76 6.08 3.86
CA SER A 101 31.07 5.58 4.31
C SER A 101 31.26 5.49 5.83
N ILE A 102 30.43 6.18 6.62
CA ILE A 102 30.37 6.05 8.08
C ILE A 102 29.86 4.66 8.55
N TYR A 103 29.20 3.91 7.67
CA TYR A 103 28.66 2.58 7.92
C TYR A 103 29.21 1.56 6.90
N PRO A 104 30.52 1.29 6.91
CA PRO A 104 31.16 0.40 5.94
C PRO A 104 30.59 -1.03 6.00
N GLY A 105 30.44 -1.66 4.84
CA GLY A 105 29.94 -3.02 4.71
C GLY A 105 28.42 -3.15 4.76
N TRP A 106 27.69 -2.05 4.97
CA TRP A 106 26.23 -2.03 4.85
C TRP A 106 25.78 -1.77 3.42
N GLY A 107 24.81 -2.57 2.96
CA GLY A 107 24.20 -2.37 1.66
C GLY A 107 22.90 -3.13 1.47
N ILE A 108 22.12 -2.69 0.50
CA ILE A 108 20.88 -3.36 0.06
C ILE A 108 20.99 -3.61 -1.43
N THR A 109 20.61 -4.79 -1.88
CA THR A 109 20.57 -5.12 -3.31
C THR A 109 19.19 -5.61 -3.68
N PHE A 110 18.63 -5.03 -4.74
CA PHE A 110 17.35 -5.41 -5.32
C PHE A 110 17.59 -6.14 -6.63
N TYR A 111 16.90 -7.26 -6.81
CA TYR A 111 17.02 -8.10 -8.00
C TYR A 111 15.68 -8.21 -8.71
N PHE A 112 15.69 -7.80 -9.98
CA PHE A 112 14.52 -7.81 -10.85
C PHE A 112 14.74 -8.79 -11.99
N THR A 113 13.67 -9.40 -12.47
CA THR A 113 13.70 -10.23 -13.67
C THR A 113 12.43 -10.02 -14.49
N ASN A 114 12.54 -10.22 -15.80
CA ASN A 114 11.41 -10.29 -16.73
C ASN A 114 11.20 -11.72 -17.26
N ASP A 115 11.85 -12.70 -16.64
CA ASP A 115 11.78 -14.10 -17.05
C ASP A 115 10.45 -14.73 -16.59
N SER A 116 9.65 -15.19 -17.55
CA SER A 116 8.35 -15.80 -17.30
C SER A 116 8.42 -17.18 -16.63
N THR A 117 9.60 -17.77 -16.49
CA THR A 117 9.77 -19.04 -15.77
C THR A 117 9.62 -18.87 -14.26
N LEU A 118 10.00 -17.72 -13.71
CA LEU A 118 9.87 -17.41 -12.27
C LEU A 118 8.55 -16.74 -11.93
N PHE A 119 7.97 -16.13 -12.94
CA PHE A 119 6.85 -15.24 -12.83
C PHE A 119 5.80 -15.73 -13.82
N ASN A 120 4.65 -16.21 -13.33
CA ASN A 120 3.50 -16.49 -14.19
C ASN A 120 2.87 -15.17 -14.69
N ILE A 121 3.68 -14.35 -15.32
CA ILE A 121 3.42 -12.99 -15.71
C ILE A 121 3.53 -12.94 -17.25
N SER A 122 2.70 -12.10 -17.86
CA SER A 122 2.69 -11.87 -19.31
C SER A 122 4.05 -11.44 -19.86
N GLU A 123 4.28 -11.72 -21.16
CA GLU A 123 5.44 -11.35 -21.97
C GLU A 123 5.63 -9.83 -22.13
N ASN A 124 5.65 -9.05 -21.06
CA ASN A 124 6.11 -7.66 -21.07
C ASN A 124 6.31 -7.09 -19.66
N ASN A 125 6.42 -7.93 -18.63
CA ASN A 125 6.46 -7.45 -17.26
C ASN A 125 7.80 -7.77 -16.64
N PHE A 126 8.19 -6.94 -15.68
CA PHE A 126 9.26 -7.25 -14.77
C PHE A 126 8.69 -7.43 -13.36
N GLY A 127 9.41 -8.16 -12.51
CA GLY A 127 9.07 -8.30 -11.10
C GLY A 127 10.31 -8.29 -10.22
N LEU A 128 10.13 -7.90 -8.95
CA LEU A 128 11.15 -8.02 -7.91
C LEU A 128 11.11 -9.45 -7.36
N TYR A 129 12.20 -10.20 -7.57
CA TYR A 129 12.26 -11.58 -7.08
C TYR A 129 13.12 -11.71 -5.83
N GLN A 130 14.07 -10.81 -5.58
CA GLN A 130 14.91 -10.89 -4.40
C GLN A 130 15.34 -9.53 -3.86
N ILE A 131 15.41 -9.43 -2.54
CA ILE A 131 16.08 -8.37 -1.79
C ILE A 131 17.17 -9.03 -0.96
N GLN A 132 18.37 -8.45 -0.99
CA GLN A 132 19.49 -8.86 -0.14
C GLN A 132 19.96 -7.69 0.70
N ILE A 133 20.23 -7.92 1.98
CA ILE A 133 20.80 -6.94 2.90
C ILE A 133 22.11 -7.47 3.44
N ASN A 134 23.19 -6.73 3.19
CA ASN A 134 24.48 -6.95 3.82
C ASN A 134 24.54 -6.08 5.09
N ALA A 135 24.62 -6.72 6.25
CA ALA A 135 24.71 -6.06 7.55
C ALA A 135 26.12 -6.19 8.12
N ASN A 136 26.65 -5.10 8.66
CA ASN A 136 27.90 -5.06 9.41
C ASN A 136 27.65 -4.45 10.80
N PHE A 137 27.21 -5.27 11.75
CA PHE A 137 26.85 -4.82 13.11
C PHE A 137 28.00 -4.07 13.79
N SER A 138 29.25 -4.47 13.53
CA SER A 138 30.44 -3.83 14.11
C SER A 138 30.63 -2.38 13.67
N SER A 139 30.08 -1.97 12.53
CA SER A 139 30.17 -0.58 12.06
C SER A 139 29.09 0.35 12.64
N MET A 140 28.12 -0.19 13.41
CA MET A 140 27.03 0.57 14.03
C MET A 140 26.88 0.23 15.54
N PRO A 141 27.93 0.39 16.37
CA PRO A 141 27.92 -0.07 17.77
C PRO A 141 26.88 0.66 18.64
N LYS A 142 26.47 1.87 18.26
CA LYS A 142 25.41 2.62 18.95
C LYS A 142 24.01 2.01 18.78
N VAL A 143 23.80 1.28 17.68
CA VAL A 143 22.53 0.63 17.35
C VAL A 143 22.58 -0.85 17.75
N PHE A 144 23.72 -1.50 17.46
CA PHE A 144 23.96 -2.91 17.74
C PHE A 144 25.03 -3.06 18.81
N ASN A 145 24.62 -2.97 20.07
CA ASN A 145 25.53 -3.08 21.20
C ASN A 145 26.02 -4.52 21.37
N ASN A 146 27.34 -4.74 21.39
CA ASN A 146 27.97 -6.05 21.61
C ASN A 146 27.32 -7.21 20.82
N SER A 147 27.09 -7.02 19.51
CA SER A 147 26.53 -8.07 18.66
C SER A 147 27.49 -9.28 18.58
N VAL A 148 26.95 -10.49 18.75
CA VAL A 148 27.69 -11.75 18.60
C VAL A 148 28.25 -11.90 17.18
N LEU A 149 27.44 -11.56 16.18
CA LEU A 149 27.87 -11.55 14.78
C LEU A 149 28.47 -10.20 14.43
N LYS A 150 29.55 -10.22 13.64
CA LYS A 150 30.13 -9.00 13.05
C LYS A 150 29.42 -8.60 11.78
N THR A 151 29.22 -9.56 10.88
CA THR A 151 28.54 -9.37 9.60
C THR A 151 27.51 -10.47 9.37
N HIS A 152 26.48 -10.16 8.59
CA HIS A 152 25.47 -11.14 8.18
C HIS A 152 24.80 -10.71 6.88
N VAL A 153 24.29 -11.68 6.11
CA VAL A 153 23.58 -11.43 4.86
C VAL A 153 22.16 -11.98 4.99
N TYR A 154 21.17 -11.10 4.88
CA TYR A 154 19.76 -11.47 4.87
C TYR A 154 19.26 -11.48 3.44
N MET A 155 18.46 -12.48 3.07
CA MET A 155 17.90 -12.61 1.73
C MET A 155 16.39 -12.88 1.82
N SER A 156 15.60 -12.28 0.92
CA SER A 156 14.21 -12.71 0.77
C SER A 156 14.20 -14.08 0.12
N HIS A 157 13.61 -15.07 0.79
CA HIS A 157 13.42 -16.38 0.20
C HIS A 157 12.29 -16.32 -0.83
N LEU A 158 12.61 -16.72 -2.06
CA LEU A 158 11.63 -17.15 -3.03
C LEU A 158 11.16 -18.55 -2.64
N LYS A 159 9.87 -18.72 -2.43
CA LYS A 159 9.24 -20.03 -2.31
C LYS A 159 8.31 -20.18 -3.51
N PHE A 160 8.70 -21.02 -4.46
CA PHE A 160 7.97 -21.25 -5.70
C PHE A 160 6.70 -22.11 -5.52
N ASP A 161 6.62 -22.88 -4.43
CA ASP A 161 5.54 -23.85 -4.18
C ASP A 161 4.33 -23.28 -3.44
N ASP A 162 4.44 -22.08 -2.89
CA ASP A 162 3.33 -21.38 -2.23
C ASP A 162 2.95 -20.18 -3.11
N ASN A 163 1.68 -19.77 -3.08
CA ASN A 163 1.16 -18.51 -3.65
C ASN A 163 1.81 -17.25 -2.99
N ASN A 164 3.12 -17.22 -2.82
CA ASN A 164 3.82 -16.44 -1.81
C ASN A 164 3.98 -14.97 -2.20
N ASP A 165 3.85 -14.14 -1.17
CA ASP A 165 3.55 -12.71 -1.22
C ASP A 165 4.59 -11.84 -1.93
N LEU A 166 5.87 -12.23 -1.99
CA LEU A 166 6.90 -11.39 -2.61
C LEU A 166 6.76 -11.35 -4.13
N ILE A 167 6.64 -12.53 -4.74
CA ILE A 167 6.58 -12.75 -6.19
C ILE A 167 5.33 -12.08 -6.78
N ASN A 168 4.25 -12.00 -5.99
CA ASN A 168 2.97 -11.42 -6.41
C ASN A 168 2.80 -9.93 -6.02
N SER A 169 3.74 -9.31 -5.28
CA SER A 169 3.53 -7.96 -4.74
C SER A 169 4.09 -6.83 -5.60
N ILE A 170 5.21 -7.06 -6.30
CA ILE A 170 5.86 -6.05 -7.14
C ILE A 170 6.09 -6.61 -8.54
N TYR A 171 5.16 -6.27 -9.43
CA TYR A 171 5.30 -6.46 -10.86
C TYR A 171 4.68 -5.28 -11.59
N ALA A 172 5.26 -4.92 -12.74
CA ALA A 172 4.72 -3.91 -13.63
C ALA A 172 5.14 -4.21 -15.07
N GLN A 173 4.45 -3.61 -16.03
CA GLN A 173 4.88 -3.63 -17.42
C GLN A 173 6.23 -2.90 -17.60
N THR A 174 7.08 -3.36 -18.52
CA THR A 174 8.42 -2.78 -18.75
C THR A 174 8.38 -1.36 -19.33
N ASP A 175 7.26 -0.94 -19.90
CA ASP A 175 6.98 0.44 -20.36
C ASP A 175 6.34 1.31 -19.26
N HIS A 176 6.15 0.75 -18.06
CA HIS A 176 5.61 1.42 -16.89
C HIS A 176 6.60 1.39 -15.71
N SER A 177 6.28 2.19 -14.70
CA SER A 177 6.93 2.15 -13.39
C SER A 177 5.94 1.64 -12.36
N TYR A 178 6.31 0.63 -11.59
CA TYR A 178 5.52 0.22 -10.43
C TYR A 178 5.53 1.35 -9.39
N PHE A 179 4.38 1.67 -8.79
CA PHE A 179 4.25 2.68 -7.74
C PHE A 179 3.36 2.19 -6.59
N CYS A 180 3.86 2.26 -5.37
CA CYS A 180 3.10 1.95 -4.16
C CYS A 180 3.34 3.03 -3.09
N PRO A 181 2.35 3.92 -2.83
CA PRO A 181 2.48 4.92 -1.77
C PRO A 181 2.38 4.29 -0.38
N SER A 182 1.54 3.26 -0.25
CA SER A 182 1.35 2.49 0.97
C SER A 182 2.63 1.78 1.42
N SER A 183 2.78 1.66 2.74
CA SER A 183 3.91 0.96 3.35
C SER A 183 3.82 -0.55 3.09
N GLN A 184 4.81 -1.13 2.44
CA GLN A 184 4.94 -2.57 2.20
C GLN A 184 6.04 -3.16 3.08
N ILE A 185 5.79 -4.30 3.72
CA ILE A 185 6.77 -4.97 4.59
C ILE A 185 7.18 -6.29 3.93
N TYR A 186 8.47 -6.44 3.68
CA TYR A 186 9.05 -7.65 3.12
C TYR A 186 9.89 -8.36 4.17
N LYS A 187 9.55 -9.62 4.45
CA LYS A 187 10.31 -10.46 5.38
C LYS A 187 11.54 -11.03 4.67
N LEU A 188 12.64 -11.03 5.39
CA LEU A 188 13.95 -11.51 4.97
C LEU A 188 14.39 -12.53 6.01
N ILE A 189 14.90 -13.67 5.57
CA ILE A 189 15.43 -14.70 6.46
C ILE A 189 16.93 -14.80 6.15
N GLY A 190 17.74 -15.13 7.15
CA GLY A 190 19.13 -15.53 6.88
C GLY A 190 19.18 -16.82 6.07
N SER A 191 20.37 -17.38 5.86
CA SER A 191 20.51 -18.69 5.21
C SER A 191 19.71 -19.75 5.98
N GLN A 192 19.39 -20.89 5.36
CA GLN A 192 18.37 -21.89 5.76
C GLN A 192 18.41 -22.45 7.21
N GLU A 193 19.31 -21.97 8.07
CA GLU A 193 19.46 -22.35 9.48
C GLU A 193 19.45 -21.14 10.45
N ASP A 194 19.24 -19.92 9.95
CA ASP A 194 19.40 -18.71 10.74
C ASP A 194 18.13 -18.34 11.53
N ILE A 195 18.26 -18.36 12.86
CA ILE A 195 17.29 -17.85 13.83
C ILE A 195 17.10 -16.31 13.72
N LEU A 196 17.89 -15.64 12.87
CA LEU A 196 17.88 -14.19 12.72
C LEU A 196 16.93 -13.78 11.61
N GLU A 197 15.85 -13.13 12.03
CA GLU A 197 14.83 -12.58 11.14
C GLU A 197 15.17 -11.13 10.79
N ALA A 198 14.82 -10.73 9.58
CA ALA A 198 14.91 -9.37 9.12
C ALA A 198 13.65 -8.97 8.36
N SER A 199 13.39 -7.68 8.28
CA SER A 199 12.35 -7.15 7.42
C SER A 199 12.73 -5.79 6.87
N ILE A 200 12.30 -5.49 5.66
CA ILE A 200 12.42 -4.16 5.06
C ILE A 200 11.03 -3.59 4.81
N THR A 201 10.80 -2.40 5.33
CA THR A 201 9.58 -1.63 5.14
C THR A 201 9.84 -0.58 4.07
N LEU A 202 9.14 -0.66 2.93
CA LEU A 202 9.24 0.28 1.82
C LEU A 202 7.99 1.16 1.77
N LYS A 203 8.17 2.48 1.67
CA LYS A 203 7.09 3.47 1.54
C LYS A 203 7.37 4.41 0.38
N ASN A 204 6.32 4.87 -0.31
CA ASN A 204 6.45 5.67 -1.53
C ASN A 204 7.39 4.99 -2.55
N PHE A 205 7.25 3.67 -2.66
CA PHE A 205 8.11 2.83 -3.48
C PHE A 205 7.72 2.97 -4.93
N ARG A 206 8.62 3.49 -5.76
CA ARG A 206 8.48 3.55 -7.21
C ARG A 206 9.69 2.92 -7.86
N VAL A 207 9.48 2.00 -8.78
CA VAL A 207 10.58 1.34 -9.49
C VAL A 207 10.25 1.16 -10.96
N GLN A 208 11.26 1.28 -11.80
CA GLN A 208 11.24 0.85 -13.20
C GLN A 208 12.49 0.02 -13.44
N ALA A 209 12.34 -1.07 -14.17
CA ALA A 209 13.43 -1.96 -14.57
C ALA A 209 13.17 -2.43 -16.00
N PHE A 210 14.21 -2.92 -16.67
CA PHE A 210 14.18 -3.35 -18.07
C PHE A 210 13.79 -2.23 -19.05
N THR A 211 14.02 -0.98 -18.67
CA THR A 211 13.77 0.17 -19.52
C THR A 211 14.96 0.44 -20.42
N ASN A 212 14.75 0.70 -21.70
CA ASN A 212 15.80 1.21 -22.60
C ASN A 212 15.66 2.73 -22.74
N ILE A 213 16.06 3.47 -21.70
CA ILE A 213 16.04 4.94 -21.75
C ILE A 213 17.43 5.44 -22.12
N SER A 214 17.57 6.01 -23.33
CA SER A 214 18.79 6.72 -23.70
C SER A 214 18.89 8.00 -22.87
N ILE A 215 19.98 8.16 -22.11
CA ILE A 215 20.24 9.39 -21.36
C ILE A 215 20.73 10.44 -22.36
N ILE A 216 19.81 11.24 -22.89
CA ILE A 216 20.17 12.40 -23.71
C ILE A 216 20.48 13.56 -22.76
N ASN A 217 21.75 13.94 -22.67
CA ASN A 217 22.13 15.16 -21.93
C ASN A 217 21.62 16.38 -22.70
N ASN A 218 20.67 17.09 -22.09
CA ASN A 218 20.07 18.31 -22.62
C ASN A 218 20.98 19.55 -22.42
N ASP A 219 22.24 19.44 -22.80
CA ASP A 219 23.04 20.62 -23.10
C ASP A 219 22.99 20.81 -24.61
N GLY A 220 21.94 21.51 -25.05
CA GLY A 220 21.71 21.80 -26.45
C GLY A 220 22.81 22.68 -27.02
N HIS A 221 23.89 22.06 -27.48
CA HIS A 221 24.73 22.52 -28.60
C HIS A 221 25.75 21.43 -28.95
N LEU A 222 25.89 21.22 -30.26
CA LEU A 222 27.00 20.60 -30.99
C LEU A 222 26.84 19.19 -31.55
N LYS A 223 27.34 19.15 -32.80
CA LYS A 223 27.29 18.12 -33.81
C LYS A 223 28.14 16.92 -33.41
N ILE A 224 27.63 15.77 -33.78
CA ILE A 224 28.30 14.47 -33.77
C ILE A 224 29.65 14.59 -34.51
N SER A 225 30.73 14.41 -33.76
CA SER A 225 32.07 14.10 -34.26
C SER A 225 32.78 13.24 -33.23
N ASN A 226 33.47 12.22 -33.72
CA ASN A 226 34.07 11.10 -33.00
C ASN A 226 35.02 11.47 -31.85
N ASN A 227 35.17 10.46 -30.98
CA ASN A 227 36.31 10.10 -30.12
C ASN A 227 36.54 10.83 -28.79
N TYR A 228 36.48 9.98 -27.76
CA TYR A 228 37.21 9.98 -26.49
C TYR A 228 36.85 11.02 -25.40
N GLU A 229 36.54 10.42 -24.25
CA GLU A 229 36.92 10.86 -22.90
C GLU A 229 36.08 11.97 -22.23
N ILE A 230 34.96 11.57 -21.61
CA ILE A 230 34.44 12.22 -20.40
C ILE A 230 33.92 11.16 -19.42
N LYS A 231 34.82 10.67 -18.55
CA LYS A 231 34.46 10.15 -17.23
C LYS A 231 34.33 11.35 -16.28
N ASN A 232 33.28 11.35 -15.44
CA ASN A 232 33.08 12.20 -14.25
C ASN A 232 32.11 13.40 -14.29
N ILE A 233 31.06 13.44 -15.13
CA ILE A 233 29.91 14.32 -14.85
C ILE A 233 28.60 13.68 -15.31
N LEU A 234 28.00 12.77 -14.53
CA LEU A 234 26.62 12.31 -14.78
C LEU A 234 25.88 12.09 -13.45
N SER A 235 25.52 13.20 -12.80
CA SER A 235 24.74 13.21 -11.55
C SER A 235 23.48 14.08 -11.61
N SER A 236 23.03 14.57 -12.78
CA SER A 236 21.86 15.50 -12.77
C SER A 236 20.83 15.39 -13.89
N SER A 237 21.01 14.62 -14.95
CA SER A 237 19.91 14.32 -15.89
C SER A 237 19.07 13.14 -15.37
N VAL A 238 18.33 13.36 -14.27
CA VAL A 238 17.38 12.37 -13.76
C VAL A 238 16.28 12.20 -14.80
N SER A 239 16.38 11.15 -15.62
CA SER A 239 15.30 10.75 -16.54
C SER A 239 13.98 10.69 -15.76
N LYS A 240 12.89 11.17 -16.35
CA LYS A 240 11.57 11.07 -15.69
C LYS A 240 11.18 9.60 -15.63
N PHE A 241 10.58 9.18 -14.52
CA PHE A 241 9.96 7.86 -14.45
C PHE A 241 8.87 7.73 -15.53
N LEU A 242 8.72 6.53 -16.09
CA LEU A 242 7.64 6.19 -17.02
C LEU A 242 6.26 6.26 -16.36
N THR A 243 5.20 6.04 -17.14
CA THR A 243 3.81 6.00 -16.64
C THR A 243 3.71 5.07 -15.42
N ARG A 244 2.98 5.47 -14.38
CA ARG A 244 2.91 4.69 -13.13
C ARG A 244 1.81 3.64 -13.21
N GLU A 245 2.10 2.43 -12.76
CA GLU A 245 1.14 1.39 -12.40
C GLU A 245 1.06 1.31 -10.89
N THR A 246 -0.13 1.53 -10.33
CA THR A 246 -0.31 1.57 -8.87
C THR A 246 -0.48 0.15 -8.32
N CYS A 247 0.17 -0.13 -7.18
CA CYS A 247 0.08 -1.44 -6.53
C CYS A 247 -1.37 -1.80 -6.13
N PRO A 248 -1.76 -3.08 -6.16
CA PRO A 248 -3.08 -3.52 -5.72
C PRO A 248 -3.38 -3.19 -4.26
N SER A 249 -2.36 -3.10 -3.41
CA SER A 249 -2.49 -2.73 -1.99
C SER A 249 -2.94 -1.27 -1.77
N ASP A 250 -2.89 -0.44 -2.81
CA ASP A 250 -3.38 0.94 -2.79
C ASP A 250 -4.70 1.02 -3.56
N GLN A 251 -5.74 0.38 -3.03
CA GLN A 251 -7.11 0.53 -3.52
C GLN A 251 -7.77 1.81 -3.02
N THR A 252 -7.03 2.79 -2.48
CA THR A 252 -7.64 4.00 -1.91
C THR A 252 -8.54 4.72 -2.90
N GLU A 253 -8.21 4.73 -4.20
CA GLU A 253 -9.07 5.29 -5.25
C GLU A 253 -10.30 4.39 -5.58
N ALA A 254 -10.14 3.07 -5.57
CA ALA A 254 -11.23 2.13 -5.82
C ALA A 254 -12.22 2.05 -4.64
N ASP A 255 -11.71 2.15 -3.41
CA ASP A 255 -12.46 2.21 -2.15
C ASP A 255 -13.13 3.58 -1.95
N LEU A 256 -12.59 4.64 -2.56
CA LEU A 256 -13.17 5.97 -2.48
C LEU A 256 -14.60 6.00 -3.05
N VAL A 257 -14.84 5.29 -4.15
CA VAL A 257 -16.14 5.32 -4.83
C VAL A 257 -17.25 4.72 -3.96
N PRO A 258 -17.13 3.50 -3.39
CA PRO A 258 -18.08 2.97 -2.41
C PRO A 258 -18.26 3.85 -1.18
N VAL A 259 -17.18 4.45 -0.64
CA VAL A 259 -17.28 5.32 0.53
C VAL A 259 -18.07 6.59 0.23
N ILE A 260 -17.84 7.22 -0.93
CA ILE A 260 -18.61 8.39 -1.38
C ILE A 260 -20.07 8.00 -1.61
N ALA A 261 -20.31 6.90 -2.34
CA ALA A 261 -21.67 6.42 -2.61
C ALA A 261 -22.44 6.11 -1.32
N GLY A 262 -21.80 5.42 -0.36
CA GLY A 262 -22.36 5.13 0.95
C GLY A 262 -22.66 6.40 1.75
N SER A 263 -21.76 7.38 1.72
CA SER A 263 -21.94 8.67 2.40
C SER A 263 -23.13 9.46 1.83
N ILE A 264 -23.28 9.49 0.50
CA ILE A 264 -24.43 10.13 -0.18
C ILE A 264 -25.73 9.42 0.21
N LEU A 265 -25.74 8.08 0.21
CA LEU A 265 -26.93 7.30 0.57
C LEU A 265 -27.38 7.57 2.01
N VAL A 266 -26.45 7.54 2.97
CA VAL A 266 -26.73 7.88 4.38
C VAL A 266 -27.25 9.32 4.51
N GLY A 267 -26.63 10.26 3.79
CA GLY A 267 -27.08 11.65 3.75
C GLY A 267 -28.52 11.80 3.24
N LEU A 268 -28.88 11.10 2.15
CA LEU A 268 -30.23 11.12 1.60
C LEU A 268 -31.26 10.51 2.56
N ILE A 269 -30.92 9.42 3.24
CA ILE A 269 -31.79 8.79 4.26
C ILE A 269 -32.06 9.77 5.41
N LEU A 270 -31.01 10.42 5.93
CA LEU A 270 -31.14 11.40 7.01
C LEU A 270 -32.00 12.60 6.58
N ILE A 271 -31.77 13.12 5.38
CA ILE A 271 -32.57 14.23 4.83
C ILE A 271 -34.05 13.82 4.74
N ASN A 272 -34.34 12.63 4.22
CA ASN A 272 -35.71 12.12 4.08
C ASN A 272 -36.39 11.95 5.46
N LEU A 273 -35.66 11.42 6.45
CA LEU A 273 -36.13 11.29 7.82
C LEU A 273 -36.44 12.65 8.46
N ILE A 274 -35.58 13.65 8.24
CA ILE A 274 -35.80 15.02 8.72
C ILE A 274 -37.06 15.62 8.06
N PHE A 275 -37.21 15.50 6.74
CA PHE A 275 -38.41 15.98 6.04
C PHE A 275 -39.67 15.29 6.57
N TYR A 276 -39.62 13.99 6.79
CA TYR A 276 -40.72 13.23 7.37
C TYR A 276 -41.08 13.74 8.79
N LEU A 277 -40.08 13.97 9.65
CA LEU A 277 -40.30 14.50 11.00
C LEU A 277 -40.86 15.93 10.97
N VAL A 278 -40.32 16.82 10.12
CA VAL A 278 -40.83 18.18 9.96
C VAL A 278 -42.25 18.18 9.43
N TYR A 279 -42.53 17.35 8.42
CA TYR A 279 -43.88 17.15 7.90
C TYR A 279 -44.83 16.69 9.00
N ARG A 280 -44.43 15.69 9.79
CA ARG A 280 -45.21 15.17 10.91
C ARG A 280 -45.42 16.20 12.03
N CYS A 281 -44.42 17.04 12.33
CA CYS A 281 -44.54 18.11 13.32
C CYS A 281 -45.38 19.30 12.83
N ARG A 282 -45.48 19.52 11.51
CA ARG A 282 -46.27 20.60 10.92
C ARG A 282 -47.70 20.22 10.58
N LEU A 283 -48.02 18.93 10.46
CA LEU A 283 -49.41 18.50 10.39
C LEU A 283 -50.06 18.77 11.75
N THR A 284 -50.97 19.74 11.78
CA THR A 284 -51.88 19.96 12.90
C THR A 284 -52.69 18.69 13.14
N ASN A 285 -52.93 18.35 14.41
CA ASN A 285 -53.65 17.13 14.82
C ASN A 285 -55.01 16.93 14.11
N GLU A 286 -55.61 18.03 13.63
CA GLU A 286 -56.87 18.03 12.88
C GLU A 286 -56.79 17.31 11.53
N VAL A 287 -55.67 17.38 10.80
CA VAL A 287 -55.50 16.69 9.51
C VAL A 287 -55.25 15.19 9.71
N LEU A 288 -54.57 14.82 10.80
CA LEU A 288 -54.36 13.40 11.18
C LEU A 288 -55.67 12.70 11.58
N MET A 289 -56.65 13.44 12.09
CA MET A 289 -58.00 12.91 12.39
C MET A 289 -58.85 12.69 11.12
N ILE A 290 -58.54 13.36 10.00
CA ILE A 290 -59.28 13.18 8.73
C ILE A 290 -58.82 11.92 8.00
N VAL A 291 -57.51 11.63 7.99
CA VAL A 291 -56.97 10.40 7.35
C VAL A 291 -57.34 9.14 8.15
N ASN A 292 -57.79 9.31 9.41
CA ASN A 292 -58.31 8.23 10.24
C ASN A 292 -59.75 8.44 10.71
N SER A 293 -60.62 8.96 9.84
CA SER A 293 -62.06 9.06 10.12
C SER A 293 -62.83 7.76 9.87
N ASN A 294 -62.20 6.78 9.20
CA ASN A 294 -62.79 5.47 8.86
C ASN A 294 -62.19 4.27 9.60
N SER A 295 -61.28 4.43 10.58
CA SER A 295 -61.04 3.36 11.57
C SER A 295 -62.13 3.31 12.63
N HIS A 296 -63.37 3.57 12.23
CA HIS A 296 -64.55 3.08 12.92
C HIS A 296 -64.57 1.56 12.70
N PHE A 297 -63.66 0.87 13.38
CA PHE A 297 -63.81 -0.53 13.76
C PHE A 297 -64.98 -0.61 14.77
N THR A 298 -66.19 -0.17 14.36
CA THR A 298 -67.39 -0.88 14.79
C THR A 298 -67.34 -2.21 14.09
N ASP A 299 -66.60 -3.11 14.70
CA ASP A 299 -66.69 -4.51 14.41
C ASP A 299 -68.11 -4.92 14.82
N LYS A 300 -69.06 -4.81 13.89
CA LYS A 300 -70.43 -5.31 14.08
C LYS A 300 -70.45 -6.80 14.45
N VAL A 301 -69.32 -7.50 14.29
CA VAL A 301 -69.09 -8.87 14.74
C VAL A 301 -68.88 -8.96 16.26
N TYR A 302 -68.29 -7.95 16.92
CA TYR A 302 -68.14 -7.93 18.38
C TYR A 302 -69.42 -7.51 19.10
N ASP A 303 -70.17 -6.54 18.58
CA ASP A 303 -71.45 -6.11 19.19
C ASP A 303 -72.51 -7.22 19.16
N LYS A 304 -72.49 -8.08 18.13
CA LYS A 304 -73.38 -9.25 18.06
C LYS A 304 -73.04 -10.29 19.14
N LYS A 305 -71.76 -10.53 19.43
CA LYS A 305 -71.34 -11.46 20.48
C LYS A 305 -71.63 -10.94 21.90
N MET A 306 -71.60 -9.62 22.11
CA MET A 306 -71.90 -9.04 23.43
C MET A 306 -73.39 -9.11 23.79
N SER A 307 -74.29 -9.07 22.80
CA SER A 307 -75.75 -9.22 23.03
C SER A 307 -76.13 -10.65 23.41
N ASP A 308 -75.43 -11.66 22.86
CA ASP A 308 -75.68 -13.06 23.17
C ASP A 308 -75.29 -13.40 24.63
N PHE A 309 -74.23 -12.76 25.15
CA PHE A 309 -73.80 -12.93 26.54
C PHE A 309 -74.78 -12.34 27.57
N ASN A 310 -75.40 -11.19 27.28
CA ASN A 310 -76.38 -10.58 28.20
C ASN A 310 -77.76 -11.29 28.20
N SER A 311 -78.04 -12.16 27.23
CA SER A 311 -79.26 -12.99 27.24
C SER A 311 -79.15 -14.22 28.15
N PHE A 312 -77.93 -14.63 28.53
CA PHE A 312 -77.69 -15.81 29.36
C PHE A 312 -77.85 -15.55 30.86
N ASP A 313 -77.66 -14.31 31.32
CA ASP A 313 -77.73 -13.96 32.74
C ASP A 313 -79.16 -13.70 33.25
N HIS A 314 -80.15 -13.55 32.37
CA HIS A 314 -81.57 -13.42 32.76
C HIS A 314 -82.35 -14.74 32.79
N ALA A 315 -81.75 -15.87 32.38
CA ALA A 315 -82.40 -17.18 32.40
C ALA A 315 -82.12 -17.99 33.68
N SER A 316 -81.33 -17.47 34.63
CA SER A 316 -80.87 -18.23 35.81
C SER A 316 -81.42 -17.72 37.15
N THR A 317 -82.41 -16.83 37.17
CA THR A 317 -83.08 -16.36 38.39
C THR A 317 -84.61 -16.42 38.30
N SER A 318 -85.13 -17.63 38.09
CA SER A 318 -86.51 -17.98 38.49
C SER A 318 -86.64 -19.50 38.56
N ASN A 319 -86.48 -20.07 39.76
CA ASN A 319 -87.15 -21.27 40.28
C ASN A 319 -86.50 -21.72 41.60
N LEU A 320 -87.07 -21.23 42.70
CA LEU A 320 -87.03 -21.63 44.13
C LEU A 320 -87.71 -20.45 44.83
N ASP A 321 -89.01 -20.45 45.16
CA ASP A 321 -89.87 -21.52 45.70
C ASP A 321 -91.18 -21.75 44.92
#